data_AF-A0A7C4U4K1-F1
#
_entry.id   AF-A0A7C4U4K1-F1
#
_cell.length_a   1.000
_cell.length_b   1.000
_cell.length_c   1.000
_cell.angle_alpha   90.00
_cell.angle_beta   90.00
_cell.angle_gamma   90.00
#
_symmetry.space_group_name_H-M   'P 1'
#
loop_
_entity.id
_entity.type
_entity.pdbx_description
1 polymer ?
#
loop_
_entity_poly.entity_id
_entity_poly.type
_entity_poly.pdbx_seq_one_letter_code
_entity_poly.pdbx_strand_id
1 'polypeptide(L)'
;MTRQQQLQFDNEFNKELEKMAVSWTNDLREWHPIAMRALDFASALSLNIPQKHYSRLFEQETHGLNMNVVAILANNIEARTPVEMGVNAKKWNDILQLNQRIAEHLESLSKPIRETVAKRMQLMEGTGVKPIIGGLQAEA
;
A
#
# COMPACT_ATOMS: atom_id res chain seq x y z
N MET A 1 -4.85 -20.01 8.09
CA MET A 1 -3.61 -19.29 8.40
C MET A 1 -3.50 -19.07 9.90
N THR A 2 -2.34 -19.34 10.47
CA THR A 2 -1.97 -18.89 11.82
C THR A 2 -1.66 -17.38 11.80
N ARG A 3 -1.60 -16.73 12.97
CA ARG A 3 -1.22 -15.30 13.07
C ARG A 3 0.18 -15.02 12.52
N GLN A 4 1.12 -15.95 12.67
CA GLN A 4 2.46 -15.84 12.06
C GLN A 4 2.40 -15.89 10.54
N GLN A 5 1.54 -16.73 9.97
CA GLN A 5 1.35 -16.81 8.52
C GLN A 5 0.70 -15.54 7.95
N GLN A 6 -0.26 -14.94 8.67
CA GLN A 6 -0.80 -13.62 8.28
C GLN A 6 0.29 -12.55 8.26
N LEU A 7 1.12 -12.47 9.30
CA LEU A 7 2.22 -11.50 9.35
C LEU A 7 3.24 -11.72 8.22
N GLN A 8 3.53 -12.98 7.89
CA GLN A 8 4.43 -13.30 6.79
C GLN A 8 3.83 -12.94 5.42
N PHE A 9 2.54 -13.23 5.22
CA PHE A 9 1.79 -12.83 4.03
C PHE A 9 1.81 -11.31 3.87
N ASP A 10 1.45 -10.56 4.92
CA ASP A 10 1.40 -9.10 4.88
C ASP A 10 2.78 -8.51 4.58
N ASN A 11 3.84 -9.07 5.16
CA ASN A 11 5.22 -8.64 4.88
C ASN A 11 5.65 -8.91 3.44
N GLU A 12 5.34 -10.08 2.87
CA GLU A 12 5.66 -10.39 1.47
C GLU A 12 4.83 -9.56 0.51
N PHE A 13 3.55 -9.38 0.80
CA PHE A 13 2.64 -8.57 0.00
C PHE A 13 3.08 -7.10 -0.04
N ASN A 14 3.41 -6.51 1.12
CA ASN A 14 3.91 -5.14 1.19
C ASN A 14 5.22 -4.96 0.42
N LYS A 15 6.16 -5.92 0.51
CA LYS A 15 7.42 -5.88 -0.26
C LYS A 15 7.20 -5.91 -1.77
N GLU A 16 6.20 -6.65 -2.24
CA GLU A 16 5.89 -6.71 -3.67
C GLU A 16 5.17 -5.43 -4.14
N LEU A 17 4.32 -4.84 -3.30
CA LEU A 17 3.70 -3.54 -3.57
C LEU A 17 4.73 -2.40 -3.64
N GLU A 18 5.78 -2.42 -2.81
CA GLU A 18 6.86 -1.41 -2.85
C GLU A 18 7.60 -1.36 -4.18
N LYS A 19 7.62 -2.46 -4.94
CA LYS A 19 8.30 -2.56 -6.24
C LYS A 19 7.46 -2.00 -7.38
N MET A 20 6.19 -1.66 -7.12
CA MET A 20 5.23 -1.24 -8.13
C MET A 20 4.88 0.23 -7.95
N ALA A 21 4.95 0.98 -9.04
CA ALA A 21 4.50 2.36 -9.13
C ALA A 21 3.22 2.43 -9.97
N VAL A 22 2.27 3.23 -9.51
CA VAL A 22 1.07 3.62 -10.26
C VAL A 22 1.43 4.81 -11.14
N SER A 23 1.31 4.66 -12.45
CA SER A 23 1.54 5.74 -13.40
C SER A 23 0.62 6.93 -13.14
N TRP A 24 1.10 8.13 -13.44
CA TRP A 24 0.31 9.35 -13.29
C TRP A 24 -0.91 9.42 -14.22
N THR A 25 -2.09 9.18 -13.67
CA THR A 25 -3.40 9.45 -14.31
C THR A 25 -3.92 10.85 -13.96
N ASN A 26 -4.95 11.33 -14.64
CA ASN A 26 -5.57 12.63 -14.31
C ASN A 26 -6.15 12.60 -12.88
N ASP A 27 -6.86 11.52 -12.53
CA ASP A 27 -7.40 11.31 -11.19
C ASP A 27 -6.29 11.33 -10.14
N LEU A 28 -5.15 10.67 -10.39
CA LEU A 28 -4.04 10.64 -9.43
C LEU A 28 -3.39 12.02 -9.27
N ARG A 29 -3.29 12.81 -10.35
CA ARG A 29 -2.78 14.19 -10.30
C ARG A 29 -3.70 15.13 -9.52
N GLU A 30 -5.01 14.96 -9.63
CA GLU A 30 -6.00 15.73 -8.88
C GLU A 30 -6.02 15.31 -7.40
N TRP A 31 -5.96 14.00 -7.15
CA TRP A 31 -6.06 13.38 -5.83
C TRP A 31 -4.81 13.63 -4.97
N HIS A 32 -3.61 13.50 -5.53
CA HIS A 32 -2.36 13.57 -4.77
C HIS A 32 -2.20 14.83 -3.89
N PRO A 33 -2.41 16.06 -4.39
CA PRO A 33 -2.29 17.25 -3.54
C PRO A 33 -3.34 17.31 -2.42
N ILE A 34 -4.52 16.70 -2.61
CA ILE A 34 -5.55 16.59 -1.57
C ILE A 34 -5.08 15.63 -0.48
N ALA A 35 -4.53 14.49 -0.88
CA ALA A 35 -4.03 13.47 0.02
C ALA A 35 -2.85 13.96 0.86
N MET A 36 -1.94 14.72 0.24
CA MET A 36 -0.84 15.39 0.94
C MET A 36 -1.34 16.39 1.97
N ARG A 37 -2.38 17.18 1.66
CA ARG A 37 -2.98 18.10 2.64
C ARG A 37 -3.62 17.36 3.82
N ALA A 38 -4.28 16.23 3.57
CA ALA A 38 -4.84 15.40 4.63
C ALA A 38 -3.74 14.87 5.57
N LEU A 39 -2.55 14.60 5.03
CA LEU A 39 -1.39 14.14 5.79
C LEU A 39 -0.78 15.29 6.60
N ASP A 40 -0.71 16.49 6.04
CA ASP A 40 -0.25 17.69 6.76
C ASP A 40 -1.06 17.91 8.05
N PHE A 41 -2.38 17.73 7.95
CA PHE A 41 -3.27 17.84 9.09
C PHE A 41 -2.95 16.79 10.17
N ALA A 42 -2.70 15.54 9.76
CA ALA A 42 -2.28 14.47 10.67
C ALA A 42 -0.96 14.82 11.38
N SER A 43 0.01 15.34 10.63
CA SER A 43 1.31 15.77 11.14
C SER A 43 1.19 16.89 12.17
N ALA A 44 0.30 17.85 11.91
CA ALA A 44 0.04 18.99 12.78
C ALA A 44 -0.66 18.60 14.09
N LEU A 45 -1.56 17.62 14.06
CA LEU A 45 -2.32 17.20 15.26
C LEU A 45 -1.57 16.21 16.15
N SER A 46 -0.92 15.20 15.58
CA SER A 46 -0.56 13.99 16.34
C SER A 46 0.94 13.75 16.46
N LEU A 47 1.75 14.29 15.55
CA LEU A 47 3.13 13.83 15.38
C LEU A 47 4.18 14.88 15.77
N ASN A 48 3.82 16.17 15.90
CA ASN A 48 4.76 17.25 16.24
C ASN A 48 6.04 17.28 15.37
N ILE A 49 5.97 16.67 14.18
CA ILE A 49 7.07 16.55 13.23
C ILE A 49 6.82 17.52 12.08
N PRO A 50 7.83 18.27 11.61
CA PRO A 50 7.64 19.24 10.54
C PRO A 50 7.25 18.55 9.22
N GLN A 51 6.22 19.09 8.56
CA GLN A 51 5.66 18.63 7.27
C GLN A 51 6.71 18.20 6.23
N LYS A 52 7.80 18.97 6.10
CA LYS A 52 8.91 18.71 5.17
C LYS A 52 9.55 17.33 5.32
N HIS A 53 9.44 16.69 6.49
CA HIS A 53 9.98 15.36 6.73
C HIS A 53 9.06 14.27 6.18
N TYR A 54 7.74 14.45 6.26
CA TYR A 54 6.79 13.50 5.69
C TYR A 54 6.66 13.65 4.19
N SER A 55 6.64 14.89 3.67
CA SER A 55 6.53 15.10 2.23
C SER A 55 7.68 14.48 1.44
N ARG A 56 8.89 14.40 2.04
CA ARG A 56 10.04 13.67 1.48
C ARG A 56 9.86 12.16 1.45
N LEU A 57 9.14 11.57 2.41
CA LEU A 57 8.82 10.13 2.38
C LEU A 57 7.90 9.76 1.21
N PHE A 58 7.21 10.75 0.67
CA PHE A 58 6.28 10.62 -0.45
C PHE A 58 6.78 11.37 -1.69
N GLU A 59 8.05 11.80 -1.71
CA GLU A 59 8.68 12.34 -2.92
C GLU A 59 8.64 11.25 -3.99
N GLN A 60 8.00 11.58 -5.11
CA GLN A 60 7.66 10.60 -6.13
C GLN A 60 8.75 10.48 -7.18
N GLU A 61 8.86 9.30 -7.77
CA GLU A 61 9.60 9.13 -9.02
C GLU A 61 8.93 9.91 -10.15
N THR A 62 9.71 10.34 -11.13
CA THR A 62 9.21 11.07 -12.31
C THR A 62 8.12 10.31 -13.08
N HIS A 63 8.03 8.98 -12.89
CA HIS A 63 7.18 8.10 -13.68
C HIS A 63 5.89 7.65 -12.95
N GLY A 64 5.76 7.85 -11.64
CA GLY A 64 4.56 7.44 -10.91
C GLY A 64 4.70 7.44 -9.39
N LEU A 65 3.64 6.99 -8.72
CA LEU A 65 3.55 6.93 -7.26
C LEU A 65 3.61 5.49 -6.76
N ASN A 66 4.45 5.23 -5.76
CA ASN A 66 4.53 3.93 -5.11
C ASN A 66 3.16 3.47 -4.56
N MET A 67 2.78 2.21 -4.79
CA MET A 67 1.46 1.70 -4.39
C MET A 67 1.21 1.74 -2.86
N ASN A 68 2.23 1.52 -2.03
CA ASN A 68 2.08 1.64 -0.57
C ASN A 68 1.83 3.08 -0.16
N VAL A 69 2.46 4.04 -0.84
CA VAL A 69 2.20 5.45 -0.61
C VAL A 69 0.75 5.80 -0.95
N VAL A 70 0.24 5.31 -2.09
CA VAL A 70 -1.17 5.50 -2.45
C VAL A 70 -2.10 4.98 -1.35
N ALA A 71 -1.84 3.76 -0.86
CA ALA A 71 -2.64 3.13 0.19
C ALA A 71 -2.65 3.95 1.50
N ILE A 72 -1.47 4.40 1.95
CA ILE A 72 -1.33 5.20 3.18
C ILE A 72 -2.11 6.51 3.06
N LEU A 73 -1.94 7.22 1.94
CA LEU A 73 -2.56 8.50 1.68
C LEU A 73 -4.08 8.39 1.54
N ALA A 74 -4.59 7.33 0.89
CA ALA A 74 -6.02 7.09 0.72
C ALA A 74 -6.72 6.83 2.06
N ASN A 75 -6.15 5.95 2.89
CA ASN A 75 -6.65 5.67 4.24
C ASN A 75 -6.65 6.92 5.12
N ASN A 76 -5.65 7.79 4.94
CA ASN A 76 -5.57 9.02 5.69
C ASN A 76 -6.65 10.03 5.28
N ILE A 77 -7.12 10.05 4.03
CA ILE A 77 -8.28 10.88 3.63
C ILE A 77 -9.57 10.38 4.30
N GLU A 78 -9.79 9.07 4.34
CA GLU A 78 -11.00 8.48 4.95
C GLU A 78 -11.11 8.80 6.45
N ALA A 79 -9.97 8.97 7.12
CA ALA A 79 -9.90 9.35 8.54
C ALA A 79 -10.14 10.84 8.80
N ARG A 80 -10.52 11.63 7.79
CA ARG A 80 -10.73 13.09 7.91
C ARG A 80 -12.20 13.47 7.80
N THR A 81 -12.46 14.69 8.23
CA THR A 81 -13.76 15.35 8.13
C THR A 81 -13.70 16.54 7.17
N PRO A 82 -14.84 16.97 6.59
CA PRO A 82 -14.90 18.16 5.75
C PRO A 82 -14.38 19.42 6.45
N VAL A 83 -14.61 19.54 7.76
CA VAL A 83 -14.19 20.68 8.58
C VAL A 83 -12.66 20.74 8.68
N GLU A 84 -12.01 19.62 8.99
CA GLU A 84 -10.55 19.52 9.08
C GLU A 84 -9.88 19.85 7.74
N MET A 85 -10.53 19.47 6.64
CA MET A 85 -10.04 19.71 5.29
C MET A 85 -10.41 21.10 4.74
N GLY A 86 -11.16 21.90 5.50
CA GLY A 86 -11.56 23.27 5.12
C GLY A 86 -12.46 23.32 3.89
N VAL A 87 -13.32 22.32 3.69
CA VAL A 87 -14.22 22.20 2.54
C VAL A 87 -15.68 22.04 2.97
N ASN A 88 -16.59 22.39 2.07
CA ASN A 88 -18.02 22.13 2.30
C ASN A 88 -18.38 20.66 2.02
N ALA A 89 -19.57 20.24 2.45
CA ALA A 89 -20.04 18.86 2.32
C ALA A 89 -20.12 18.36 0.87
N LYS A 90 -20.51 19.23 -0.08
CA LYS A 90 -20.58 18.86 -1.50
C LYS A 90 -19.18 18.49 -2.02
N LYS A 91 -18.21 19.38 -1.83
CA LYS A 91 -16.82 19.16 -2.25
C LYS A 91 -16.19 17.98 -1.52
N TRP A 92 -16.57 17.74 -0.27
CA TRP A 92 -16.12 16.57 0.47
C TRP A 92 -16.61 15.26 -0.15
N ASN A 93 -17.87 15.19 -0.57
CA ASN A 93 -18.37 14.03 -1.30
C ASN A 93 -17.62 13.80 -2.62
N ASP A 94 -17.30 14.86 -3.35
CA ASP A 94 -16.50 14.77 -4.59
C ASP A 94 -15.10 14.19 -4.30
N ILE A 95 -14.46 14.63 -3.20
CA ILE A 95 -13.16 14.11 -2.74
C ILE A 95 -13.26 12.62 -2.37
N LEU A 96 -14.30 12.20 -1.64
CA LEU A 96 -14.49 10.81 -1.27
C LEU A 96 -14.73 9.92 -2.48
N GLN A 97 -15.48 10.39 -3.49
CA GLN A 97 -15.66 9.67 -4.75
C GLN A 97 -14.35 9.54 -5.52
N LEU A 98 -13.55 10.60 -5.58
CA LEU A 98 -12.21 10.54 -6.17
C LEU A 98 -11.31 9.56 -5.42
N ASN A 99 -11.30 9.59 -4.08
CA ASN A 99 -10.54 8.66 -3.25
C ASN A 99 -10.95 7.19 -3.50
N GLN A 100 -12.25 6.94 -3.61
CA GLN A 100 -12.80 5.61 -3.91
C GLN A 100 -12.34 5.11 -5.29
N ARG A 101 -12.34 5.95 -6.33
CA ARG A 101 -11.81 5.56 -7.66
C ARG A 101 -10.33 5.20 -7.61
N ILE A 102 -9.53 5.93 -6.83
CA ILE A 102 -8.12 5.59 -6.62
C ILE A 102 -7.98 4.26 -5.88
N ALA A 103 -8.80 4.01 -4.86
CA ALA A 103 -8.80 2.74 -4.13
C ALA A 103 -9.18 1.55 -5.01
N GLU A 104 -10.19 1.70 -5.88
CA GLU A 104 -10.58 0.67 -6.85
C GLU A 104 -9.47 0.40 -7.87
N HIS A 105 -8.83 1.45 -8.36
CA HIS A 105 -7.67 1.31 -9.24
C HIS A 105 -6.52 0.56 -8.53
N LEU A 106 -6.21 0.93 -7.29
CA LEU A 106 -5.21 0.24 -6.48
C LEU A 106 -5.55 -1.23 -6.24
N GLU A 107 -6.81 -1.55 -5.94
CA GLU A 107 -7.26 -2.94 -5.75
C GLU A 107 -7.11 -3.75 -7.04
N SER A 108 -7.47 -3.19 -8.19
CA SER A 108 -7.29 -3.87 -9.49
C SER A 108 -5.83 -4.21 -9.80
N LEU A 109 -4.89 -3.34 -9.40
CA LEU A 109 -3.46 -3.54 -9.59
C LEU A 109 -2.87 -4.49 -8.53
N SER A 110 -3.36 -4.45 -7.31
CA SER A 110 -2.82 -5.22 -6.18
C SER A 110 -3.37 -6.64 -6.10
N LYS A 111 -4.59 -6.89 -6.60
CA LYS A 111 -5.21 -8.21 -6.64
C LYS A 111 -4.32 -9.30 -7.28
N PRO A 112 -3.74 -9.13 -8.48
CA PRO A 112 -2.87 -10.15 -9.08
C PRO A 112 -1.60 -10.40 -8.26
N ILE A 113 -1.06 -9.37 -7.59
CA ILE A 113 0.08 -9.52 -6.67
C ILE A 113 -0.33 -10.37 -5.48
N ARG A 114 -1.48 -10.05 -4.88
CA ARG A 114 -2.06 -10.77 -3.73
C ARG A 114 -2.24 -12.25 -4.04
N GLU A 115 -2.80 -12.56 -5.21
CA GLU A 115 -2.97 -13.93 -5.70
C GLU A 115 -1.62 -14.64 -5.91
N THR A 116 -0.61 -13.92 -6.42
CA THR A 116 0.73 -14.46 -6.63
C THR A 116 1.46 -14.77 -5.32
N VAL A 117 1.35 -13.88 -4.32
CA VAL A 117 1.92 -14.09 -2.98
C VAL A 117 1.18 -15.24 -2.27
N ALA A 118 -0.14 -15.29 -2.36
CA ALA A 118 -0.94 -16.39 -1.79
C ALA A 118 -0.54 -17.75 -2.38
N LYS A 119 -0.35 -17.83 -3.71
CA LYS A 119 0.15 -19.05 -4.37
C LYS A 119 1.56 -19.43 -3.91
N ARG A 120 2.47 -18.46 -3.79
CA ARG A 120 3.85 -18.70 -3.29
C ARG A 120 3.81 -19.28 -1.88
N MET A 121 2.97 -18.76 -0.99
CA MET A 121 2.81 -19.28 0.37
C MET A 121 2.19 -20.69 0.40
N GLN A 122 1.16 -20.95 -0.41
CA GLN A 122 0.59 -22.30 -0.53
C GLN A 122 1.61 -23.32 -1.05
N LEU A 123 2.47 -22.94 -1.98
CA LEU A 123 3.57 -23.81 -2.45
C LEU A 123 4.61 -24.05 -1.36
N MET A 124 4.92 -23.07 -0.51
CA MET A 124 5.79 -23.26 0.66
C MET A 124 5.16 -24.17 1.73
N GLU A 125 3.83 -24.18 1.85
CA GLU A 125 3.10 -25.11 2.73
C GLU A 125 2.99 -26.54 2.13
N GLY A 126 2.83 -26.64 0.80
CA GLY A 126 2.71 -27.91 0.08
C GLY A 126 4.05 -28.58 -0.25
N THR A 127 5.14 -27.80 -0.30
CA THR A 127 6.50 -28.32 -0.29
C THR A 127 6.88 -28.66 1.14
N GLY A 128 6.36 -29.79 1.63
CA GLY A 128 7.11 -30.61 2.57
C GLY A 128 8.43 -30.99 1.91
N VAL A 129 9.40 -30.08 1.88
CA VAL A 129 10.78 -30.35 1.55
C VAL A 129 11.24 -31.30 2.65
N LYS A 130 11.10 -32.60 2.40
CA LYS A 130 11.93 -33.58 3.08
C LYS A 130 13.36 -33.07 2.90
N PRO A 131 14.14 -32.92 3.99
CA PRO A 131 15.53 -32.57 3.83
C PRO A 131 16.15 -33.56 2.85
N ILE A 132 16.76 -33.04 1.78
CA ILE A 132 17.68 -33.83 0.97
C ILE A 132 18.87 -34.09 1.89
N ILE A 133 18.77 -35.16 2.68
CA ILE A 133 19.94 -35.81 3.25
C ILE A 133 20.57 -36.55 2.08
N GLY A 134 21.31 -35.79 1.27
CA GLY A 134 22.25 -36.35 0.31
C GLY A 134 23.48 -36.82 1.09
N GLY A 135 23.90 -38.05 0.83
CA GLY A 135 25.19 -38.53 1.30
C GLY A 135 25.25 -40.04 1.48
N LEU A 136 25.43 -40.75 0.37
CA LEU A 136 26.32 -41.89 0.21
C LEU A 136 26.64 -42.74 1.45
N GLN A 137 26.19 -43.99 1.42
CA GLN A 137 27.13 -45.11 1.41
C GLN A 137 26.49 -46.29 0.67
N ALA A 138 27.00 -46.52 -0.54
CA ALA A 138 27.07 -47.86 -1.10
C ALA A 138 28.06 -48.66 -0.25
N GLU A 139 27.76 -49.93 0.03
CA GLU A 139 28.58 -51.09 -0.33
C GLU A 139 28.27 -52.33 0.53
N ALA A 140 28.26 -53.47 -0.18
CA ALA A 140 28.37 -54.87 0.23
C ALA A 140 27.17 -55.55 0.89
#